data_AF-A0A662DQQ2-F1
#
_entry.id   AF-A0A662DQQ2-F1
#
_cell.length_a   1.000
_cell.length_b   1.000
_cell.length_c   1.000
_cell.angle_alpha   90.00
_cell.angle_beta   90.00
_cell.angle_gamma   90.00
#
_symmetry.space_group_name_H-M   'P 1'
#
loop_
_entity.id
_entity.type
_entity.pdbx_description
1 polymer ?
#
loop_
_entity_poly.entity_id
_entity_poly.type
_entity_poly.pdbx_seq_one_letter_code
_entity_poly.pdbx_strand_id
1 'polypeptide(L)'
;YEYQAPLTGGAELLEYELCFKCHSSWTRQPPGQADLGLLLNLANASYHPVEGPGKNLNIPQEAFVPGIDATSMIYCSDCHGSDDSETRGPHGSQYNKILRRPYAADAGGGFVDSGDLCFQCHNYDTYANSFGIALEASRFNPPETPSGHALHVGEHGVSCFACHDSHGSPRQIALMVTGRFPGLTQYTSTPTGGSCQSTCHDFSSYAINYPR
;
A
#
# COMPACT_ATOMS: atom_id res chain seq x y z
N TYR A 1 19.14 36.61 -3.95
CA TYR A 1 18.71 35.28 -4.41
C TYR A 1 17.63 35.51 -5.43
N GLU A 2 17.85 35.10 -6.67
CA GLU A 2 16.90 35.31 -7.77
C GLU A 2 16.19 33.97 -8.01
N TYR A 3 14.88 33.97 -7.82
CA TYR A 3 14.06 32.79 -8.09
C TYR A 3 14.06 32.53 -9.60
N GLN A 4 14.60 31.37 -9.99
CA GLN A 4 14.52 30.87 -11.36
C GLN A 4 13.35 29.88 -11.41
N ALA A 5 12.29 30.25 -12.11
CA ALA A 5 11.13 29.37 -12.32
C ALA A 5 11.56 28.11 -13.11
N PRO A 6 10.94 26.95 -12.87
CA PRO A 6 11.14 25.77 -13.72
C PRO A 6 10.90 26.16 -15.19
N LEU A 7 11.86 25.85 -16.06
CA LEU A 7 11.84 26.22 -17.48
C LEU A 7 10.49 25.85 -18.11
N THR A 8 9.74 26.86 -18.56
CA THR A 8 8.39 26.77 -19.14
C THR A 8 8.37 26.17 -20.57
N GLY A 9 9.30 25.26 -20.88
CA GLY A 9 9.49 24.68 -22.21
C GLY A 9 9.53 23.15 -22.26
N GLY A 10 9.30 22.47 -21.13
CA GLY A 10 9.14 21.01 -21.05
C GLY A 10 7.70 20.64 -20.72
N ALA A 11 7.33 19.39 -20.93
CA ALA A 11 6.07 18.84 -20.40
C ALA A 11 5.94 19.16 -18.90
N GLU A 12 4.71 19.36 -18.41
CA GLU A 12 4.46 19.53 -16.98
C GLU A 12 5.10 18.37 -16.21
N LEU A 13 5.97 18.71 -15.25
CA LEU A 13 6.62 17.70 -14.41
C LEU A 13 5.57 17.04 -13.51
N LEU A 14 5.48 15.72 -13.57
CA LEU A 14 4.62 14.94 -12.70
C LEU A 14 5.23 14.90 -11.30
N GLU A 15 4.39 14.80 -10.27
CA GLU A 15 4.84 14.88 -8.88
C GLU A 15 5.93 13.83 -8.55
N TYR A 16 5.75 12.58 -9.00
CA TYR A 16 6.73 11.52 -8.76
C TYR A 16 8.09 11.85 -9.38
N GLU A 17 8.13 12.55 -10.52
CA GLU A 17 9.38 12.95 -11.18
C GLU A 17 10.16 13.96 -10.32
N LEU A 18 9.45 14.79 -9.57
CA LEU A 18 10.07 15.71 -8.60
C LEU A 18 10.60 14.94 -7.40
N CYS A 19 9.80 14.03 -6.83
CA CYS A 19 10.19 13.23 -5.67
C CYS A 19 11.39 12.32 -5.96
N PHE A 20 11.44 11.70 -7.14
CA PHE A 20 12.51 10.78 -7.50
C PHE A 20 13.87 11.45 -7.68
N LYS A 21 13.95 12.76 -7.92
CA LYS A 21 15.24 13.48 -7.89
C LYS A 21 15.98 13.30 -6.56
N CYS A 22 15.26 13.02 -5.47
CA CYS A 22 15.80 12.80 -4.14
C CYS A 22 15.60 11.37 -3.61
N HIS A 23 14.49 10.71 -3.96
CA HIS A 23 14.09 9.40 -3.41
C HIS A 23 14.37 8.21 -4.34
N SER A 24 15.07 8.43 -5.45
CA SER A 24 15.56 7.36 -6.33
C SER A 24 17.07 7.38 -6.49
N SER A 25 17.60 6.42 -7.25
CA SER A 25 19.01 6.37 -7.66
C SER A 25 19.46 7.56 -8.52
N TRP A 26 18.57 8.52 -8.85
CA TRP A 26 18.95 9.79 -9.45
C TRP A 26 19.98 10.56 -8.60
N THR A 27 19.93 10.40 -7.27
CA THR A 27 20.92 10.98 -6.36
C THR A 27 21.44 9.95 -5.36
N ARG A 28 22.51 10.30 -4.63
CA ARG A 28 22.97 9.50 -3.50
C ARG A 28 21.99 9.69 -2.33
N GLN A 29 21.21 8.67 -2.06
CA GLN A 29 20.31 8.62 -0.91
C GLN A 29 21.07 8.35 0.40
N PRO A 30 20.50 8.75 1.55
CA PRO A 30 20.98 8.30 2.85
C PRO A 30 21.04 6.77 2.92
N PRO A 31 22.05 6.19 3.61
CA PRO A 31 22.15 4.75 3.77
C PRO A 31 20.86 4.14 4.36
N GLY A 32 20.43 3.00 3.82
CA GLY A 32 19.26 2.26 4.30
C GLY A 32 17.90 2.73 3.77
N GLN A 33 17.86 3.73 2.88
CA GLN A 33 16.63 4.07 2.15
C GLN A 33 16.45 3.16 0.93
N ALA A 34 15.21 2.77 0.67
CA ALA A 34 14.85 2.07 -0.56
C ALA A 34 14.85 3.06 -1.73
N ASP A 35 15.23 2.57 -2.91
CA ASP A 35 15.08 3.33 -4.15
C ASP A 35 13.61 3.27 -4.61
N LEU A 36 12.88 4.38 -4.44
CA LEU A 36 11.46 4.44 -4.78
C LEU A 36 11.22 4.33 -6.29
N GLY A 37 12.15 4.80 -7.13
CA GLY A 37 12.06 4.62 -8.58
C GLY A 37 12.22 3.15 -9.00
N LEU A 38 12.89 2.34 -8.18
CA LEU A 38 12.93 0.89 -8.39
C LEU A 38 11.69 0.19 -7.84
N LEU A 39 11.12 0.62 -6.71
CA LEU A 39 9.95 -0.02 -6.11
C LEU A 39 8.64 0.27 -6.84
N LEU A 40 8.48 1.49 -7.38
CA LEU A 40 7.24 1.94 -8.04
C LEU A 40 7.25 1.71 -9.56
N ASN A 41 8.33 1.12 -10.07
CA ASN A 41 8.51 0.84 -11.49
C ASN A 41 7.35 -0.01 -12.06
N LEU A 42 6.79 0.42 -13.19
CA LEU A 42 5.66 -0.24 -13.85
C LEU A 42 5.94 -1.69 -14.31
N ALA A 43 7.20 -2.07 -14.43
CA ALA A 43 7.63 -3.44 -14.73
C ALA A 43 7.54 -4.39 -13.52
N ASN A 44 7.45 -3.87 -12.29
CA ASN A 44 7.39 -4.68 -11.08
C ASN A 44 6.12 -5.55 -11.03
N ALA A 45 6.16 -6.63 -10.25
CA ALA A 45 5.03 -7.51 -10.05
C ALA A 45 3.84 -6.79 -9.39
N SER A 46 4.09 -5.80 -8.53
CA SER A 46 3.08 -4.89 -8.01
C SER A 46 3.68 -3.57 -7.54
N TYR A 47 2.84 -2.54 -7.50
CA TYR A 47 3.15 -1.17 -7.05
C TYR A 47 1.84 -0.42 -6.77
N HIS A 48 1.94 0.63 -5.96
CA HIS A 48 0.92 1.66 -5.93
C HIS A 48 1.01 2.56 -7.17
N PRO A 49 -0.13 2.99 -7.76
CA PRO A 49 -0.17 3.60 -9.08
C PRO A 49 0.19 5.09 -9.06
N VAL A 50 1.49 5.40 -8.91
CA VAL A 50 2.01 6.78 -8.94
C VAL A 50 2.65 7.17 -10.27
N GLU A 51 3.34 6.24 -10.93
CA GLU A 51 3.94 6.45 -12.26
C GLU A 51 2.96 6.11 -13.39
N GLY A 52 1.99 5.24 -13.13
CA GLY A 52 0.99 4.79 -14.08
C GLY A 52 -0.05 3.87 -13.45
N PRO A 53 -1.10 3.49 -14.21
CA PRO A 53 -2.24 2.73 -13.69
C PRO A 53 -1.85 1.40 -13.05
N GLY A 54 -2.64 0.97 -12.05
CA GLY A 54 -2.44 -0.31 -11.39
C GLY A 54 -2.67 -1.51 -12.32
N LYS A 55 -2.09 -2.67 -11.98
CA LYS A 55 -2.18 -3.88 -12.81
C LYS A 55 -3.50 -4.65 -12.69
N ASN A 56 -4.19 -4.54 -11.55
CA ASN A 56 -5.37 -5.36 -11.25
C ASN A 56 -6.65 -4.53 -11.40
N LEU A 57 -7.12 -4.39 -12.64
CA LEU A 57 -8.26 -3.52 -12.97
C LEU A 57 -9.64 -4.12 -12.65
N ASN A 58 -9.68 -5.37 -12.19
CA ASN A 58 -10.87 -6.13 -11.81
C ASN A 58 -11.14 -6.13 -10.30
N ILE A 59 -10.48 -5.26 -9.52
CA ILE A 59 -10.77 -5.12 -8.09
C ILE A 59 -12.16 -4.47 -7.95
N PRO A 60 -13.09 -5.07 -7.17
CA PRO A 60 -14.42 -4.49 -6.95
C PRO A 60 -14.36 -3.12 -6.30
N GLN A 61 -15.35 -2.27 -6.61
CA GLN A 61 -15.42 -0.90 -6.09
C GLN A 61 -15.50 -0.87 -4.56
N GLU A 62 -16.13 -1.88 -3.96
CA GLU A 62 -16.34 -1.99 -2.52
C GLU A 62 -15.03 -2.14 -1.76
N ALA A 63 -13.93 -2.53 -2.43
CA ALA A 63 -12.59 -2.55 -1.83
C ALA A 63 -12.01 -1.14 -1.61
N PHE A 64 -12.64 -0.10 -2.17
CA PHE A 64 -12.17 1.28 -2.09
C PHE A 64 -13.22 2.20 -1.47
N VAL A 65 -12.76 3.32 -0.92
CA VAL A 65 -13.66 4.39 -0.50
C VAL A 65 -14.29 5.08 -1.72
N PRO A 66 -15.43 5.80 -1.57
CA PRO A 66 -16.04 6.51 -2.69
C PRO A 66 -15.08 7.50 -3.37
N GLY A 67 -15.05 7.48 -4.70
CA GLY A 67 -14.22 8.37 -5.51
C GLY A 67 -12.85 7.83 -5.88
N ILE A 68 -12.47 6.66 -5.36
CA ILE A 68 -11.27 5.91 -5.76
C ILE A 68 -11.70 4.52 -6.24
N ASP A 69 -11.03 4.01 -7.26
CA ASP A 69 -11.28 2.69 -7.84
C ASP A 69 -9.99 2.03 -8.37
N ALA A 70 -10.11 0.84 -8.96
CA ALA A 70 -8.99 0.08 -9.50
C ALA A 70 -8.22 0.77 -10.64
N THR A 71 -8.79 1.82 -11.25
CA THR A 71 -8.20 2.58 -12.36
C THR A 71 -7.55 3.88 -11.89
N SER A 72 -7.76 4.24 -10.62
CA SER A 72 -7.31 5.51 -10.06
C SER A 72 -5.79 5.56 -9.94
N MET A 73 -5.23 6.73 -10.28
CA MET A 73 -3.86 7.10 -9.93
C MET A 73 -3.84 7.70 -8.53
N ILE A 74 -2.72 7.53 -7.83
CA ILE A 74 -2.46 8.23 -6.57
C ILE A 74 -1.16 9.03 -6.68
N TYR A 75 -0.99 9.96 -5.76
CA TYR A 75 0.12 10.90 -5.69
C TYR A 75 0.95 10.63 -4.45
N CYS A 76 2.24 10.98 -4.49
CA CYS A 76 3.11 10.90 -3.32
C CYS A 76 2.49 11.67 -2.15
N SER A 77 1.87 12.83 -2.42
CA SER A 77 1.21 13.66 -1.42
C SER A 77 -0.12 13.13 -0.88
N ASP A 78 -0.72 12.09 -1.48
CA ASP A 78 -1.89 11.43 -0.90
C ASP A 78 -1.54 10.68 0.39
N CYS A 79 -0.29 10.21 0.48
CA CYS A 79 0.28 9.60 1.68
C CYS A 79 1.22 10.54 2.44
N HIS A 80 2.09 11.26 1.72
CA HIS A 80 3.14 12.12 2.26
C HIS A 80 2.76 13.61 2.18
N GLY A 81 2.03 14.09 3.18
CA GLY A 81 1.50 15.45 3.22
C GLY A 81 1.26 15.93 4.65
N SER A 82 0.51 17.01 4.79
CA SER A 82 0.11 17.49 6.10
C SER A 82 -0.99 16.62 6.72
N ASP A 83 -0.93 16.46 8.04
CA ASP A 83 -2.01 15.91 8.85
C ASP A 83 -3.16 16.91 9.07
N ASP A 84 -2.98 18.17 8.66
CA ASP A 84 -4.05 19.15 8.48
C ASP A 84 -4.69 19.02 7.09
N SER A 85 -6.02 18.89 7.04
CA SER A 85 -6.78 18.73 5.79
C SER A 85 -6.75 19.96 4.89
N GLU A 86 -6.53 21.14 5.46
CA GLU A 86 -6.53 22.41 4.71
C GLU A 86 -5.17 22.71 4.07
N THR A 87 -4.11 22.04 4.52
CA THR A 87 -2.75 22.27 4.07
C THR A 87 -2.38 21.31 2.94
N ARG A 88 -2.20 21.85 1.73
CA ARG A 88 -1.84 21.07 0.53
C ARG A 88 -0.33 20.87 0.40
N GLY A 89 0.12 19.68 0.04
CA GLY A 89 1.55 19.37 -0.18
C GLY A 89 2.34 19.11 1.11
N PRO A 90 3.65 18.77 1.02
CA PRO A 90 4.44 18.30 2.16
C PRO A 90 4.94 19.45 3.06
N HIS A 91 4.03 20.08 3.80
CA HIS A 91 4.32 21.22 4.70
C HIS A 91 4.69 20.80 6.13
N GLY A 92 4.61 19.51 6.43
CA GLY A 92 4.91 18.94 7.74
C GLY A 92 3.71 18.18 8.28
N SER A 93 4.00 17.11 9.02
CA SER A 93 2.99 16.33 9.72
C SER A 93 3.49 15.88 11.08
N GLN A 94 2.57 15.72 12.03
CA GLN A 94 2.86 15.11 13.32
C GLN A 94 3.26 13.62 13.19
N TYR A 95 2.88 12.97 12.09
CA TYR A 95 3.21 11.57 11.82
C TYR A 95 4.57 11.46 11.12
N ASN A 96 5.37 10.49 11.58
CA ASN A 96 6.71 10.24 11.05
C ASN A 96 6.68 10.05 9.52
N LYS A 97 7.74 10.48 8.83
CA LYS A 97 7.84 10.45 7.36
C LYS A 97 6.85 11.38 6.64
N ILE A 98 6.35 12.41 7.34
CA ILE A 98 5.44 13.42 6.79
C ILE A 98 4.15 12.73 6.30
N LEU A 99 3.62 11.77 7.06
CA LEU A 99 2.42 11.03 6.63
C LEU A 99 1.16 11.82 6.94
N ARG A 100 0.12 11.73 6.12
CA ARG A 100 -1.16 12.45 6.38
C ARG A 100 -1.99 11.86 7.52
N ARG A 101 -1.73 10.60 7.86
CA ARG A 101 -2.44 9.81 8.87
C ARG A 101 -1.46 8.87 9.58
N PRO A 102 -1.83 8.31 10.76
CA PRO A 102 -1.00 7.29 11.40
C PRO A 102 -0.82 6.09 10.49
N TYR A 103 0.33 5.45 10.60
CA TYR A 103 0.67 4.23 9.89
C TYR A 103 1.34 3.27 10.86
N ALA A 104 0.75 2.10 11.07
CA ALA A 104 1.31 1.05 11.92
C ALA A 104 2.55 0.44 11.24
N ALA A 105 3.68 1.14 11.31
CA ALA A 105 4.95 0.73 10.70
C ALA A 105 5.71 -0.33 11.50
N ASP A 106 5.11 -0.86 12.56
CA ASP A 106 5.58 -2.06 13.23
C ASP A 106 4.61 -3.20 12.94
N ALA A 107 5.14 -4.41 12.88
CA ALA A 107 4.33 -5.59 12.64
C ALA A 107 3.76 -6.19 13.94
N GLY A 108 4.20 -5.69 15.10
CA GLY A 108 3.98 -6.31 16.41
C GLY A 108 3.09 -5.55 17.39
N GLY A 109 2.59 -4.35 17.06
CA GLY A 109 1.80 -3.56 17.99
C GLY A 109 1.15 -2.31 17.39
N GLY A 110 -0.14 -2.44 17.05
CA GLY A 110 -1.02 -1.29 16.87
C GLY A 110 -2.35 -1.73 16.27
N PHE A 111 -3.47 -1.41 16.91
CA PHE A 111 -4.78 -1.63 16.28
C PHE A 111 -4.87 -0.75 15.03
N VAL A 112 -5.04 -1.41 13.89
CA VAL A 112 -5.37 -0.77 12.62
C VAL A 112 -6.84 -0.38 12.69
N ASP A 113 -7.11 0.90 12.94
CA ASP A 113 -8.46 1.45 12.93
C ASP A 113 -8.75 2.21 11.62
N SER A 114 -10.00 2.65 11.43
CA SER A 114 -10.44 3.35 10.22
C SER A 114 -9.69 4.67 9.93
N GLY A 115 -8.96 5.19 10.91
CA GLY A 115 -8.10 6.35 10.81
C GLY A 115 -6.68 6.04 10.30
N ASP A 116 -6.31 4.77 10.09
CA ASP A 116 -5.01 4.43 9.48
C ASP A 116 -4.89 4.99 8.05
N LEU A 117 -3.66 5.30 7.65
CA LEU A 117 -3.28 5.83 6.34
C LEU A 117 -3.88 5.04 5.17
N CYS A 118 -3.90 3.71 5.26
CA CYS A 118 -4.40 2.84 4.19
C CYS A 118 -5.87 3.11 3.86
N PHE A 119 -6.69 3.43 4.88
CA PHE A 119 -8.13 3.63 4.72
C PHE A 119 -8.52 5.02 4.22
N GLN A 120 -7.54 5.84 3.82
CA GLN A 120 -7.82 6.98 2.95
C GLN A 120 -8.30 6.53 1.56
N CYS A 121 -7.88 5.35 1.12
CA CYS A 121 -8.20 4.82 -0.21
C CYS A 121 -8.90 3.46 -0.13
N HIS A 122 -8.51 2.60 0.79
CA HIS A 122 -9.10 1.28 0.96
C HIS A 122 -10.32 1.33 1.89
N ASN A 123 -11.34 0.53 1.59
CA ASN A 123 -12.53 0.46 2.43
C ASN A 123 -12.26 -0.34 3.71
N TYR A 124 -12.43 0.30 4.88
CA TYR A 124 -12.29 -0.36 6.18
C TYR A 124 -13.19 -1.60 6.31
N ASP A 125 -14.42 -1.54 5.80
CA ASP A 125 -15.36 -2.66 5.89
C ASP A 125 -14.93 -3.90 5.09
N THR A 126 -14.11 -3.70 4.06
CA THR A 126 -13.57 -4.81 3.27
C THR A 126 -12.37 -5.47 3.95
N TYR A 127 -11.51 -4.70 4.62
CA TYR A 127 -10.20 -5.21 5.07
C TYR A 127 -10.05 -5.36 6.58
N ALA A 128 -10.88 -4.71 7.40
CA ALA A 128 -10.70 -4.70 8.85
C ALA A 128 -11.98 -4.92 9.65
N ASN A 129 -13.15 -4.85 9.02
CA ASN A 129 -14.39 -5.30 9.67
C ASN A 129 -14.46 -6.84 9.62
N SER A 130 -15.07 -7.46 10.64
CA SER A 130 -15.20 -8.92 10.74
C SER A 130 -16.50 -9.45 10.13
N PHE A 131 -17.41 -8.57 9.71
CA PHE A 131 -18.72 -8.95 9.21
C PHE A 131 -19.16 -8.06 8.04
N GLY A 132 -19.96 -8.63 7.14
CA GLY A 132 -20.62 -7.90 6.05
C GLY A 132 -20.26 -8.43 4.66
N ILE A 133 -21.04 -7.99 3.67
CA ILE A 133 -20.85 -8.42 2.28
C ILE A 133 -19.63 -7.77 1.61
N ALA A 134 -19.15 -6.65 2.16
CA ALA A 134 -17.97 -5.94 1.63
C ALA A 134 -16.68 -6.77 1.74
N LEU A 135 -16.66 -7.81 2.56
CA LEU A 135 -15.51 -8.71 2.72
C LEU A 135 -15.15 -9.43 1.43
N GLU A 136 -16.15 -9.77 0.62
CA GLU A 136 -15.98 -10.50 -0.64
C GLU A 136 -15.16 -9.70 -1.67
N ALA A 137 -15.15 -8.37 -1.54
CA ALA A 137 -14.38 -7.47 -2.38
C ALA A 137 -12.86 -7.57 -2.16
N SER A 138 -12.42 -8.18 -1.06
CA SER A 138 -11.02 -8.58 -0.90
C SER A 138 -10.81 -9.98 -1.44
N ARG A 139 -9.74 -10.18 -2.23
CA ARG A 139 -9.35 -11.54 -2.65
C ARG A 139 -9.02 -12.45 -1.48
N PHE A 140 -8.56 -11.92 -0.35
CA PHE A 140 -8.11 -12.69 0.81
C PHE A 140 -9.08 -12.45 1.97
N ASN A 141 -10.28 -13.04 1.87
CA ASN A 141 -11.35 -12.97 2.85
C ASN A 141 -12.40 -14.07 2.61
N PRO A 142 -13.39 -14.21 3.50
CA PRO A 142 -14.56 -15.03 3.22
C PRO A 142 -15.25 -14.59 1.90
N PRO A 143 -15.94 -15.51 1.19
CA PRO A 143 -16.13 -16.91 1.55
C PRO A 143 -14.93 -17.84 1.28
N GLU A 144 -14.04 -17.51 0.34
CA GLU A 144 -13.00 -18.46 -0.11
C GLU A 144 -11.88 -18.64 0.93
N THR A 145 -11.60 -17.61 1.73
CA THR A 145 -10.64 -17.70 2.84
C THR A 145 -11.25 -17.20 4.14
N PRO A 146 -11.78 -18.11 4.99
CA PRO A 146 -12.34 -17.75 6.29
C PRO A 146 -11.38 -16.97 7.19
N SER A 147 -10.08 -17.30 7.13
CA SER A 147 -9.00 -16.69 7.91
C SER A 147 -8.27 -15.60 7.11
N GLY A 148 -9.02 -14.69 6.49
CA GLY A 148 -8.49 -13.64 5.62
C GLY A 148 -8.10 -12.36 6.36
N HIS A 149 -8.25 -11.21 5.69
CA HIS A 149 -8.04 -9.89 6.28
C HIS A 149 -8.93 -9.63 7.51
N ALA A 150 -10.20 -10.04 7.47
CA ALA A 150 -11.14 -9.89 8.59
C ALA A 150 -10.57 -10.46 9.91
N LEU A 151 -9.95 -11.63 9.83
CA LEU A 151 -9.31 -12.26 10.98
C LEU A 151 -8.00 -11.54 11.35
N HIS A 152 -7.10 -11.36 10.38
CA HIS A 152 -5.76 -10.83 10.66
C HIS A 152 -5.80 -9.38 11.13
N VAL A 153 -6.47 -8.51 10.38
CA VAL A 153 -6.54 -7.07 10.66
C VAL A 153 -7.63 -6.78 11.68
N GLY A 154 -8.85 -7.28 11.47
CA GLY A 154 -10.01 -6.94 12.29
C GLY A 154 -10.01 -7.56 13.68
N GLU A 155 -9.73 -8.86 13.78
CA GLU A 155 -9.78 -9.58 15.05
C GLU A 155 -8.44 -9.59 15.79
N HIS A 156 -7.33 -9.68 15.05
CA HIS A 156 -5.99 -9.80 15.64
C HIS A 156 -5.17 -8.51 15.60
N GLY A 157 -5.65 -7.45 14.94
CA GLY A 157 -4.93 -6.18 14.88
C GLY A 157 -3.56 -6.27 14.19
N VAL A 158 -3.40 -7.22 13.27
CA VAL A 158 -2.17 -7.37 12.49
C VAL A 158 -2.07 -6.19 11.53
N SER A 159 -0.97 -5.44 11.64
CA SER A 159 -0.69 -4.32 10.74
C SER A 159 -0.61 -4.77 9.27
N CYS A 160 -1.08 -3.92 8.35
CA CYS A 160 -0.84 -4.04 6.92
C CYS A 160 0.66 -4.24 6.62
N PHE A 161 1.53 -3.58 7.40
CA PHE A 161 2.99 -3.70 7.33
C PHE A 161 3.52 -5.09 7.73
N ALA A 162 2.74 -6.00 8.32
CA ALA A 162 3.23 -7.36 8.51
C ALA A 162 3.39 -8.11 7.16
N CYS A 163 2.61 -7.72 6.14
CA CYS A 163 2.45 -8.46 4.89
C CYS A 163 2.72 -7.63 3.62
N HIS A 164 2.45 -6.33 3.65
CA HIS A 164 2.45 -5.46 2.45
C HIS A 164 3.53 -4.38 2.50
N ASP A 165 4.25 -4.20 1.40
CA ASP A 165 5.03 -2.99 1.14
C ASP A 165 4.11 -1.83 0.72
N SER A 166 4.36 -0.63 1.24
CA SER A 166 3.52 0.54 0.95
C SER A 166 3.83 1.17 -0.41
N HIS A 167 4.88 0.75 -1.10
CA HIS A 167 5.27 1.30 -2.41
C HIS A 167 5.15 0.25 -3.51
N GLY A 168 5.85 -0.87 -3.38
CA GLY A 168 5.88 -1.86 -4.45
C GLY A 168 6.76 -3.07 -4.18
N SER A 169 6.62 -4.07 -5.04
CA SER A 169 7.37 -5.31 -4.96
C SER A 169 7.81 -5.77 -6.35
N PRO A 170 9.13 -5.91 -6.59
CA PRO A 170 9.63 -6.36 -7.89
C PRO A 170 9.26 -7.82 -8.19
N ARG A 171 8.97 -8.63 -7.16
CA ARG A 171 8.82 -10.09 -7.28
C ARG A 171 7.45 -10.62 -6.92
N GLN A 172 6.72 -9.93 -6.04
CA GLN A 172 5.45 -10.42 -5.55
C GLN A 172 4.29 -9.57 -6.05
N ILE A 173 3.16 -10.24 -6.27
CA ILE A 173 1.89 -9.58 -6.55
C ILE A 173 1.34 -8.92 -5.28
N ALA A 174 0.31 -8.08 -5.43
CA ALA A 174 -0.46 -7.51 -4.30
C ALA A 174 0.40 -6.88 -3.19
N LEU A 175 1.52 -6.27 -3.57
CA LEU A 175 2.47 -5.59 -2.67
C LEU A 175 3.07 -6.51 -1.60
N MET A 176 3.00 -7.83 -1.76
CA MET A 176 3.48 -8.74 -0.73
C MET A 176 4.99 -8.64 -0.52
N VAL A 177 5.41 -8.75 0.73
CA VAL A 177 6.82 -8.71 1.13
C VAL A 177 7.11 -9.76 2.20
N THR A 178 8.29 -10.36 2.11
CA THR A 178 8.77 -11.35 3.08
C THR A 178 10.02 -10.86 3.81
N GLY A 179 10.33 -11.48 4.95
CA GLY A 179 11.51 -11.16 5.77
C GLY A 179 11.25 -10.10 6.85
N ARG A 180 9.99 -9.80 7.17
CA ARG A 180 9.62 -8.93 8.30
C ARG A 180 9.50 -9.74 9.60
N PHE A 181 9.74 -9.09 10.74
CA PHE A 181 9.62 -9.70 12.06
C PHE A 181 8.86 -8.78 13.05
N PRO A 182 7.65 -9.15 13.49
CA PRO A 182 6.86 -10.27 12.96
C PRO A 182 6.44 -10.03 11.50
N GLY A 183 5.99 -11.06 10.80
CA GLY A 183 5.52 -10.94 9.42
C GLY A 183 5.72 -12.19 8.59
N LEU A 184 5.58 -12.04 7.27
CA LEU A 184 5.71 -13.16 6.34
C LEU A 184 7.17 -13.59 6.17
N THR A 185 7.40 -14.89 6.24
CA THR A 185 8.70 -15.52 5.92
C THR A 185 8.68 -16.12 4.53
N GLN A 186 7.53 -16.65 4.08
CA GLN A 186 7.33 -17.18 2.74
C GLN A 186 5.95 -16.80 2.20
N TYR A 187 5.88 -16.56 0.89
CA TYR A 187 4.63 -16.30 0.18
C TYR A 187 4.69 -16.86 -1.24
N THR A 188 3.65 -17.59 -1.62
CA THR A 188 3.46 -18.15 -2.95
C THR A 188 2.05 -17.85 -3.41
N SER A 189 1.91 -17.46 -4.68
CA SER A 189 0.62 -17.14 -5.27
C SER A 189 0.33 -18.06 -6.47
N THR A 190 -0.88 -18.59 -6.57
CA THR A 190 -1.39 -19.40 -7.69
C THR A 190 -2.66 -18.76 -8.27
N PRO A 191 -3.09 -19.04 -9.52
CA PRO A 191 -4.21 -18.33 -10.14
C PRO A 191 -5.52 -18.29 -9.31
N THR A 192 -5.74 -19.26 -8.42
CA THR A 192 -6.95 -19.40 -7.59
C THR A 192 -6.67 -19.29 -6.08
N GLY A 193 -5.46 -18.95 -5.66
CA GLY A 193 -5.10 -19.01 -4.25
C GLY A 193 -3.61 -18.88 -4.00
N GLY A 194 -3.11 -19.61 -3.01
CA GLY A 194 -1.69 -19.64 -2.71
C GLY A 194 -1.41 -20.17 -1.33
N SER A 195 -0.24 -19.80 -0.81
CA SER A 195 0.16 -20.16 0.53
C SER A 195 1.10 -19.12 1.13
N CYS A 196 1.13 -19.06 2.45
CA CYS A 196 2.03 -18.22 3.21
C CYS A 196 2.59 -18.95 4.43
N GLN A 197 3.75 -18.52 4.90
CA GLN A 197 4.30 -18.84 6.21
C GLN A 197 4.66 -17.52 6.89
N SER A 198 4.40 -17.42 8.19
CA SER A 198 4.71 -16.23 8.98
C SER A 198 5.56 -16.58 10.20
N THR A 199 5.97 -15.56 10.93
CA THR A 199 6.57 -15.72 12.26
C THR A 199 5.53 -15.97 13.35
N CYS A 200 4.23 -15.83 13.05
CA CYS A 200 3.14 -15.91 14.01
C CYS A 200 2.49 -17.30 14.03
N HIS A 201 2.38 -17.93 12.86
CA HIS A 201 1.81 -19.27 12.69
C HIS A 201 2.51 -20.02 11.56
N ASP A 202 2.38 -21.35 11.60
CA ASP A 202 2.91 -22.24 10.57
C ASP A 202 2.23 -22.04 9.21
N PHE A 203 2.74 -22.76 8.21
CA PHE A 203 2.28 -22.70 6.84
C PHE A 203 0.75 -22.82 6.71
N SER A 204 0.15 -21.96 5.88
CA SER A 204 -1.28 -21.95 5.60
C SER A 204 -1.54 -21.75 4.12
N SER A 205 -2.53 -22.47 3.57
CA SER A 205 -3.04 -22.25 2.21
C SER A 205 -4.25 -21.33 2.24
N TYR A 206 -4.48 -20.62 1.14
CA TYR A 206 -5.66 -19.77 0.94
C TYR A 206 -6.20 -19.91 -0.49
N ALA A 207 -7.49 -19.60 -0.66
CA ALA A 207 -8.15 -19.44 -1.96
C ALA A 207 -8.60 -17.98 -2.15
N ILE A 208 -8.84 -17.54 -3.39
CA ILE A 208 -9.25 -16.15 -3.65
C ILE A 208 -10.69 -16.03 -4.12
N ASN A 209 -11.38 -15.01 -3.60
CA ASN A 209 -12.79 -14.71 -3.94
C ASN A 209 -13.03 -14.44 -5.43
N TYR A 210 -12.03 -13.91 -6.14
CA TYR A 210 -12.12 -13.65 -7.57
C TYR A 210 -10.75 -13.69 -8.25
N PRO A 211 -10.68 -14.01 -9.56
CA PRO A 211 -9.44 -14.14 -10.31
C PRO A 211 -8.55 -12.90 -10.23
N ARG A 212 -7.24 -13.08 -10.41
CA ARG A 212 -6.25 -11.99 -10.47
C ARG A 212 -6.33 -11.24 -11.77
#